data_AF-A0A7J5YQL0-F1
#
_entry.id   AF-A0A7J5YQL0-F1
#
_cell.length_a   1.000
_cell.length_b   1.000
_cell.length_c   1.000
_cell.angle_alpha   90.00
_cell.angle_beta   90.00
_cell.angle_gamma   90.00
#
_symmetry.space_group_name_H-M   'P 1'
#
loop_
_entity.id
_entity.type
_entity.pdbx_description
1 polymer ?
#
loop_
_entity_poly.entity_id
_entity_poly.type
_entity_poly.pdbx_seq_one_letter_code
_entity_poly.pdbx_strand_id
1 'polypeptide(L)'
;MGGELCELEVNECSSSPCGYGTCKDLLADYQCDCHPGYTGRDCKEELDNCLEFSCVNGGTCMDKGGAHTCSCPRGYVGKRCQCETEIDECEFRPCLNGATCLDRLNHFQCVCVLGFSGRVCEDNREEHTERIPWLVVTIPLTTLCVLVAILVVFCMVMTARKKRQSEGTYSPSSQEVAGARLEMGSVLKVPPEERLI
;
A
#
# COMPACT_ATOMS: atom_id res chain seq x y z
N MET A 1 73.36 23.48 61.46
CA MET A 1 72.00 23.95 61.16
C MET A 1 71.34 22.86 60.33
N GLY A 2 70.54 22.00 60.95
CA GLY A 2 69.70 21.03 60.25
C GLY A 2 68.45 21.76 59.77
N GLY A 3 68.06 21.55 58.52
CA GLY A 3 66.90 22.21 57.93
C GLY A 3 65.60 21.69 58.53
N GLU A 4 64.87 22.58 59.19
CA GLU A 4 63.45 22.42 59.51
C GLU A 4 62.65 22.50 58.21
N LEU A 5 62.28 21.36 57.65
CA LEU A 5 61.03 21.28 56.90
C LEU A 5 59.96 20.95 57.93
N CYS A 6 59.46 21.99 58.61
CA CYS A 6 58.16 21.95 59.25
C CYS A 6 57.12 21.91 58.12
N GLU A 7 56.95 20.73 57.53
CA GLU A 7 55.75 20.43 56.76
C GLU A 7 54.62 20.37 57.79
N LEU A 8 54.15 21.54 58.20
CA LEU A 8 52.95 21.64 59.01
C LEU A 8 51.85 21.07 58.13
N GLU A 9 51.39 19.87 58.46
CA GLU A 9 50.23 19.28 57.79
C GLU A 9 49.09 20.30 57.90
N VAL A 10 48.60 20.72 56.73
CA VAL A 10 47.45 21.60 56.62
C VAL A 10 46.25 20.68 56.55
N ASN A 11 45.19 20.95 57.30
CA ASN A 11 43.95 20.19 57.16
C ASN A 11 43.17 20.71 55.93
N GLU A 12 43.28 20.04 54.79
CA GLU A 12 42.61 20.42 53.55
C GLU A 12 41.07 20.32 53.67
N CYS A 13 40.56 19.47 54.57
CA CYS A 13 39.14 19.34 54.85
C CYS A 13 38.50 20.57 55.52
N SER A 14 39.28 21.49 56.09
CA SER A 14 38.79 22.71 56.75
C SER A 14 38.03 23.64 55.79
N SER A 15 38.32 23.53 54.48
CA SER A 15 37.65 24.28 53.42
C SER A 15 36.32 23.66 52.95
N SER A 16 35.93 22.50 53.50
CA SER A 16 34.78 21.69 53.05
C SER A 16 34.79 21.45 51.53
N PRO A 17 35.86 20.85 50.96
CA PRO A 17 36.01 20.71 49.52
C PRO A 17 34.99 19.75 48.90
N CYS A 18 34.56 18.74 49.66
CA CYS A 18 33.56 17.75 49.25
C CYS A 18 32.15 18.33 49.27
N GLY A 19 31.45 18.29 48.14
CA GLY A 19 30.05 18.72 48.03
C GLY A 19 29.09 17.70 48.65
N TYR A 20 28.89 16.57 47.96
CA TYR A 20 28.03 15.47 48.41
C TYR A 20 28.86 14.26 48.86
N GLY A 21 29.70 14.44 49.88
CA GLY A 21 30.56 13.37 50.40
C GLY A 21 31.21 13.71 51.74
N THR A 22 31.86 12.72 52.34
CA THR A 22 32.62 12.88 53.59
C THR A 22 34.09 13.13 53.27
N CYS A 23 34.67 14.21 53.80
CA CYS A 23 36.08 14.55 53.60
C CYS A 23 36.99 13.77 54.55
N LYS A 24 38.10 13.27 54.01
CA LYS A 24 39.22 12.68 54.75
C LYS A 24 40.49 13.46 54.44
N ASP A 25 41.15 13.91 55.49
CA ASP A 25 42.43 14.60 55.44
C ASP A 25 43.54 13.59 55.15
N LEU A 26 44.47 13.95 54.25
CA LEU A 26 45.65 13.15 53.92
C LEU A 26 46.88 14.06 53.96
N LEU A 27 48.08 13.47 53.90
CA LEU A 27 49.30 14.28 53.90
C LEU A 27 49.41 15.11 52.60
N ALA A 28 49.22 16.43 52.71
CA ALA A 28 49.24 17.40 51.62
C ALA A 28 48.18 17.14 50.51
N ASP A 29 47.11 16.43 50.83
CA ASP A 29 45.98 16.15 49.92
C ASP A 29 44.72 15.83 50.74
N TYR A 30 43.59 15.64 50.06
CA TYR A 30 42.37 15.13 50.69
C TYR A 30 41.71 14.09 49.81
N GLN A 31 40.82 13.31 50.42
CA GLN A 31 39.96 12.37 49.74
C GLN A 31 38.50 12.59 50.13
N CYS A 32 37.62 12.67 49.14
CA CYS A 32 36.19 12.65 49.38
C CYS A 32 35.64 11.23 49.21
N ASP A 33 34.95 10.73 50.24
CA ASP A 33 34.08 9.57 50.13
C ASP A 33 32.69 10.05 49.66
N CYS A 34 32.38 9.92 48.37
CA CYS A 34 31.12 10.40 47.81
C CYS A 34 29.90 9.63 48.33
N HIS A 35 28.82 10.35 48.60
CA HIS A 35 27.51 9.76 48.83
C HIS A 35 27.01 9.02 47.56
N PRO A 36 26.10 8.04 47.69
CA PRO A 36 25.51 7.36 46.54
C PRO A 36 24.92 8.37 45.53
N GLY A 37 25.24 8.20 44.25
CA GLY A 37 24.76 9.07 43.17
C GLY A 37 25.67 10.23 42.82
N TYR A 38 26.81 10.41 43.50
CA TYR A 38 27.78 11.44 43.18
C TYR A 38 29.16 10.85 42.89
N THR A 39 29.92 11.52 42.02
CA THR A 39 31.26 11.13 41.58
C THR A 39 32.17 12.36 41.43
N GLY A 40 33.41 12.11 41.01
CA GLY A 40 34.46 13.12 40.89
C GLY A 40 35.21 13.37 42.20
N ARG A 41 36.36 14.06 42.11
CA ARG A 41 37.26 14.30 43.25
C ARG A 41 36.56 15.00 44.43
N ASP A 42 35.65 15.91 44.10
CA ASP A 42 34.95 16.76 45.06
C ASP A 42 33.51 16.28 45.33
N CYS A 43 33.07 15.16 44.74
CA CYS A 43 31.68 14.67 44.83
C CYS A 43 30.64 15.73 44.41
N LYS A 44 30.93 16.48 43.34
CA LYS A 44 30.05 17.53 42.79
C LYS A 44 29.36 17.10 41.50
N GLU A 45 29.79 16.00 40.90
CA GLU A 45 29.23 15.46 39.68
C GLU A 45 28.16 14.42 40.03
N GLU A 46 26.97 14.51 39.43
CA GLU A 46 25.96 13.44 39.55
C GLU A 46 26.36 12.26 38.67
N LEU A 47 26.26 11.05 39.23
CA LEU A 47 26.55 9.82 38.51
C LEU A 47 25.35 9.47 37.64
N ASP A 48 25.48 9.64 36.32
CA ASP A 48 24.48 9.16 35.36
C ASP A 48 24.45 7.62 35.37
N ASN A 49 23.40 7.07 36.00
CA ASN A 49 23.21 5.63 36.09
C ASN A 49 22.58 5.03 34.82
N CYS A 50 22.24 5.85 33.83
CA CYS A 50 21.64 5.46 32.56
C CYS A 50 22.68 5.32 31.44
N LEU A 51 23.71 4.52 31.70
CA LEU A 51 24.69 4.12 30.69
C LEU A 51 24.03 3.35 29.53
N GLU A 52 24.72 3.29 28.39
CA GLU A 52 24.26 2.85 27.05
C GLU A 52 23.55 1.48 26.99
N PHE A 53 23.58 0.68 28.06
CA PHE A 53 22.94 -0.64 28.12
C PHE A 53 21.97 -0.82 29.30
N SER A 54 21.68 0.20 30.10
CA SER A 54 20.94 0.03 31.36
C SER A 54 19.56 -0.60 31.16
N CYS A 55 18.83 -0.21 30.11
CA CYS A 55 17.57 -0.83 29.70
C CYS A 55 17.69 -1.44 28.30
N VAL A 56 17.15 -2.64 28.11
CA VAL A 56 17.12 -3.35 26.83
C VAL A 56 15.72 -3.34 26.22
N ASN A 57 15.58 -3.84 24.99
CA ASN A 57 14.29 -4.00 24.30
C ASN A 57 13.44 -2.72 24.22
N GLY A 58 14.09 -1.57 24.05
CA GLY A 58 13.40 -0.27 23.96
C GLY A 58 12.91 0.28 25.30
N GLY A 59 13.35 -0.27 26.44
CA GLY A 59 13.07 0.29 27.75
C GLY A 59 13.68 1.68 27.92
N THR A 60 12.93 2.58 28.59
CA THR A 60 13.39 3.93 28.90
C THR A 60 14.08 3.93 30.26
N CYS A 61 15.31 4.42 30.32
CA CYS A 61 16.06 4.53 31.57
C CYS A 61 15.71 5.84 32.30
N MET A 62 15.52 5.73 33.62
CA MET A 62 15.35 6.86 34.52
C MET A 62 16.42 6.80 35.61
N ASP A 63 17.25 7.84 35.68
CA ASP A 63 18.26 7.98 36.72
C ASP A 63 17.63 8.43 38.04
N LYS A 64 18.06 7.81 39.14
CA LYS A 64 17.67 8.10 40.51
C LYS A 64 18.91 8.15 41.40
N GLY A 65 19.77 9.14 41.17
CA GLY A 65 20.79 9.61 42.13
C GLY A 65 21.50 8.47 42.88
N GLY A 66 22.06 7.52 42.14
CA GLY A 66 22.76 6.33 42.68
C GLY A 66 22.15 4.99 42.29
N ALA A 67 20.98 4.99 41.66
CA ALA A 67 20.37 3.81 41.05
C ALA A 67 19.65 4.20 39.76
N HIS A 68 19.38 3.24 38.86
CA HIS A 68 18.51 3.45 37.71
C HIS A 68 17.25 2.59 37.81
N THR A 69 16.18 3.03 37.17
CA THR A 69 14.95 2.25 36.95
C THR A 69 14.62 2.23 35.47
N CYS A 70 14.23 1.07 34.94
CA CYS A 70 13.75 0.94 33.57
C CYS A 70 12.23 0.95 33.51
N SER A 71 11.67 1.84 32.70
CA SER A 71 10.27 1.75 32.26
C SER A 71 10.21 0.85 31.03
N CYS A 72 9.63 -0.34 31.19
CA CYS A 72 9.57 -1.33 30.12
C CYS A 72 8.40 -1.08 29.17
N PRO A 73 8.59 -1.27 27.86
CA PRO A 73 7.49 -1.26 26.92
C PRO A 73 6.53 -2.41 27.20
N ARG A 74 5.31 -2.32 26.66
CA ARG A 74 4.41 -3.47 26.61
C ARG A 74 5.15 -4.67 25.99
N GLY A 75 5.12 -5.80 26.69
CA GLY A 75 5.70 -7.07 26.26
C GLY A 75 6.93 -7.45 27.04
N TYR A 76 7.44 -6.55 27.89
CA TYR A 76 8.72 -6.73 28.57
C TYR A 76 8.65 -6.43 30.06
N VAL A 77 9.37 -7.23 30.85
CA VAL A 77 9.52 -7.11 32.30
C VAL A 77 10.95 -7.37 32.73
N GLY A 78 11.20 -7.21 34.02
CA GLY A 78 12.51 -7.36 34.63
C GLY A 78 13.22 -6.02 34.79
N LYS A 79 14.26 -5.99 35.64
CA LYS A 79 14.96 -4.74 36.02
C LYS A 79 15.51 -3.95 34.84
N ARG A 80 15.86 -4.65 33.74
CA ARG A 80 16.39 -4.07 32.51
C ARG A 80 15.46 -4.27 31.32
N CYS A 81 14.21 -4.73 31.51
CA CYS A 81 13.28 -5.10 30.44
C CYS A 81 13.74 -6.29 29.57
N GLN A 82 14.55 -7.18 30.15
CA GLN A 82 15.18 -8.30 29.46
C GLN A 82 14.29 -9.53 29.30
N CYS A 83 13.20 -9.62 30.06
CA CYS A 83 12.29 -10.76 30.00
C CYS A 83 11.09 -10.37 29.14
N GLU A 84 10.80 -11.15 28.12
CA GLU A 84 9.53 -11.05 27.39
C GLU A 84 8.41 -11.66 28.24
N THR A 85 7.35 -10.90 28.47
CA THR A 85 6.07 -11.45 28.92
C THR A 85 5.18 -11.55 27.71
N GLU A 86 4.59 -12.73 27.53
CA GLU A 86 3.57 -12.88 26.52
C GLU A 86 2.40 -11.95 26.86
N ILE A 87 2.03 -11.13 25.88
CA ILE A 87 0.91 -10.21 25.93
C ILE A 87 -0.10 -10.73 24.93
N ASP A 88 -1.34 -10.89 25.39
CA ASP A 88 -2.45 -11.17 24.49
C ASP A 88 -2.73 -9.94 23.62
N GLU A 89 -2.15 -9.89 22.41
CA GLU A 89 -2.37 -8.79 21.48
C GLU A 89 -3.77 -8.83 20.84
N CYS A 90 -4.54 -9.90 21.10
CA CYS A 90 -5.93 -10.03 20.70
C CYS A 90 -6.91 -9.42 21.72
N GLU A 91 -6.48 -9.03 22.92
CA GLU A 91 -7.33 -8.43 23.96
C GLU A 91 -8.12 -7.22 23.43
N PHE A 92 -7.47 -6.37 22.62
CA PHE A 92 -8.09 -5.16 22.05
C PHE A 92 -8.83 -5.41 20.73
N ARG A 93 -8.96 -6.67 20.30
CA ARG A 93 -9.67 -7.09 19.08
C ARG A 93 -9.21 -6.29 17.84
N PRO A 94 -7.92 -6.35 17.47
CA PRO A 94 -7.37 -5.58 16.37
C PRO A 94 -7.91 -5.99 14.99
N CYS A 95 -8.41 -7.22 14.85
CA CYS A 95 -8.93 -7.75 13.58
C CYS A 95 -10.35 -7.26 13.30
N LEU A 96 -10.56 -6.68 12.12
CA LEU A 96 -11.83 -6.11 11.67
C LEU A 96 -12.69 -7.15 10.94
N ASN A 97 -13.93 -6.75 10.62
CA ASN A 97 -14.84 -7.50 9.72
C ASN A 97 -15.09 -8.97 10.14
N GLY A 98 -15.13 -9.23 11.44
CA GLY A 98 -15.41 -10.57 11.98
C GLY A 98 -14.26 -11.57 11.83
N ALA A 99 -13.05 -11.10 11.50
CA ALA A 99 -11.86 -11.92 11.43
C ALA A 99 -11.46 -12.50 12.80
N THR A 100 -10.84 -13.68 12.79
CA THR A 100 -10.32 -14.33 14.00
C THR A 100 -8.93 -13.80 14.31
N CYS A 101 -8.74 -13.27 15.52
CA CYS A 101 -7.42 -12.88 16.00
C CYS A 101 -6.70 -14.08 16.60
N LEU A 102 -5.45 -14.28 16.21
CA LEU A 102 -4.56 -15.26 16.78
C LEU A 102 -3.38 -14.55 17.45
N ASP A 103 -3.25 -14.79 18.74
CA ASP A 103 -2.17 -14.25 19.55
C ASP A 103 -0.83 -14.93 19.22
N ARG A 104 0.27 -14.17 19.23
CA ARG A 104 1.63 -14.68 19.01
C ARG A 104 2.60 -13.91 19.91
N LEU A 105 3.84 -14.37 19.98
CA LEU A 105 4.86 -13.62 20.70
C LEU A 105 5.16 -12.29 19.99
N ASN A 106 4.90 -11.17 20.67
CA ASN A 106 5.16 -9.80 20.24
C ASN A 106 4.40 -9.36 18.96
N HIS A 107 3.34 -10.06 18.56
CA HIS A 107 2.49 -9.66 17.42
C HIS A 107 1.20 -10.46 17.36
N PHE A 108 0.18 -9.95 16.67
CA PHE A 108 -1.02 -10.71 16.36
C PHE A 108 -1.07 -11.11 14.88
N GLN A 109 -1.85 -12.15 14.59
CA GLN A 109 -2.20 -12.57 13.24
C GLN A 109 -3.71 -12.58 13.06
N CYS A 110 -4.23 -11.83 12.10
CA CYS A 110 -5.64 -11.89 11.73
C CYS A 110 -5.89 -12.94 10.65
N VAL A 111 -6.83 -13.85 10.91
CA VAL A 111 -7.37 -14.77 9.91
C VAL A 111 -8.66 -14.15 9.36
N CYS A 112 -8.54 -13.56 8.17
CA CYS A 112 -9.65 -12.87 7.52
C CYS A 112 -10.72 -13.85 7.04
N VAL A 113 -11.98 -13.42 7.15
CA VAL A 113 -13.11 -14.12 6.52
C VAL A 113 -13.07 -13.96 5.00
N LEU A 114 -13.74 -14.85 4.27
CA LEU A 114 -13.81 -14.77 2.80
C LEU A 114 -14.30 -13.38 2.35
N GLY A 115 -13.64 -12.83 1.34
CA GLY A 115 -13.93 -11.49 0.85
C GLY A 115 -13.19 -10.37 1.59
N PHE A 116 -12.36 -10.64 2.59
CA PHE A 116 -11.53 -9.60 3.23
C PHE A 116 -10.03 -9.92 3.14
N SER A 117 -9.20 -8.87 3.10
CA SER A 117 -7.74 -8.96 3.15
C SER A 117 -7.12 -7.77 3.89
N GLY A 118 -5.79 -7.78 4.05
CA GLY A 118 -5.06 -6.76 4.81
C GLY A 118 -4.48 -7.32 6.11
N ARG A 119 -3.71 -6.52 6.84
CA ARG A 119 -3.09 -6.97 8.11
C ARG A 119 -4.15 -7.16 9.19
N VAL A 120 -5.15 -6.29 9.20
CA VAL A 120 -6.26 -6.28 10.15
C VAL A 120 -7.59 -6.61 9.47
N CYS A 121 -7.55 -7.15 8.25
CA CYS A 121 -8.72 -7.51 7.45
C CYS A 121 -9.60 -6.31 7.07
N GLU A 122 -8.98 -5.15 6.85
CA GLU A 122 -9.62 -3.88 6.52
C GLU A 122 -10.13 -3.78 5.08
N ASP A 123 -9.51 -4.51 4.15
CA ASP A 123 -9.82 -4.41 2.73
C ASP A 123 -10.94 -5.37 2.36
N ASN A 124 -12.07 -4.85 1.86
CA ASN A 124 -13.11 -5.66 1.26
C ASN A 124 -12.68 -6.04 -0.17
N ARG A 125 -12.33 -7.31 -0.37
CA ARG A 125 -12.36 -7.93 -1.70
C ARG A 125 -13.82 -8.21 -2.04
N GLU A 126 -14.53 -7.16 -2.45
CA GLU A 126 -15.60 -7.40 -3.41
C GLU A 126 -14.95 -8.07 -4.60
N GLU A 127 -15.16 -9.36 -4.68
CA GLU A 127 -14.72 -10.18 -5.77
C GLU A 127 -15.26 -9.52 -7.04
N HIS A 128 -14.38 -8.88 -7.80
CA HIS A 128 -14.67 -8.51 -9.18
C HIS A 128 -14.80 -9.81 -9.98
N THR A 129 -15.84 -10.59 -9.70
CA THR A 129 -16.29 -11.75 -10.48
C THR A 129 -16.94 -11.31 -11.80
N GLU A 130 -16.82 -10.04 -12.18
CA GLU A 130 -17.24 -9.54 -13.50
C GLU A 130 -16.17 -8.69 -14.20
N ARG A 131 -14.91 -9.12 -14.15
CA ARG A 131 -14.08 -9.00 -15.36
C ARG A 131 -13.97 -10.35 -16.02
N ILE A 132 -15.09 -10.89 -16.46
CA ILE A 132 -15.04 -11.71 -17.68
C ILE A 132 -14.30 -10.82 -18.69
N PRO A 133 -13.11 -11.24 -19.19
CA PRO A 133 -12.35 -10.39 -20.10
C PRO A 133 -13.27 -9.97 -21.23
N TRP A 134 -13.28 -8.68 -21.61
CA TRP A 134 -14.11 -8.22 -22.74
C TRP A 134 -13.97 -9.14 -23.94
N LEU A 135 -12.77 -9.73 -24.14
CA LEU A 135 -12.47 -10.76 -25.13
C LEU A 135 -13.50 -11.92 -25.15
N VAL A 136 -13.95 -12.43 -24.00
CA VAL A 136 -14.90 -13.56 -23.94
C VAL A 136 -16.31 -13.17 -24.42
N VAL A 137 -16.69 -11.89 -24.31
CA VAL A 137 -18.00 -11.39 -24.78
C VAL A 137 -17.91 -10.84 -26.20
N THR A 138 -16.79 -10.20 -26.56
CA THR A 138 -16.59 -9.59 -27.88
C THR A 138 -16.24 -10.61 -28.95
N ILE A 139 -15.52 -11.69 -28.63
CA ILE A 139 -15.21 -12.77 -29.58
C ILE A 139 -16.48 -13.43 -30.14
N PRO A 140 -17.46 -13.91 -29.35
CA PRO A 140 -18.67 -14.51 -29.90
C PRO A 140 -19.53 -13.51 -30.70
N LEU A 141 -19.56 -12.24 -30.30
CA LEU A 141 -20.32 -11.21 -31.02
C LEU A 141 -19.69 -10.89 -32.39
N THR A 142 -18.38 -10.67 -32.40
CA THR A 142 -17.63 -10.33 -33.63
C THR A 142 -17.61 -11.50 -34.62
N THR A 143 -17.41 -12.72 -34.14
CA THR A 143 -17.47 -13.93 -34.99
C THR A 143 -18.85 -14.13 -35.63
N LEU A 144 -19.94 -13.93 -34.89
CA LEU A 144 -21.30 -13.96 -35.43
C LEU A 144 -21.51 -12.87 -36.49
N CYS A 145 -21.11 -11.63 -36.22
CA CYS A 145 -21.22 -10.54 -37.18
C CYS A 145 -20.45 -10.82 -38.48
N VAL A 146 -19.24 -11.37 -38.39
CA VAL A 146 -18.42 -11.73 -39.57
C VAL A 146 -19.10 -12.86 -40.36
N LEU A 147 -19.63 -13.88 -39.70
CA LEU A 147 -20.35 -14.97 -40.38
C LEU A 147 -21.60 -14.45 -41.12
N VAL A 148 -22.39 -13.58 -40.49
CA VAL A 148 -23.56 -12.95 -41.12
C VAL A 148 -23.13 -12.12 -42.33
N ALA A 149 -22.07 -11.33 -42.22
CA ALA A 149 -21.55 -10.54 -43.34
C ALA A 149 -21.09 -11.44 -44.51
N ILE A 150 -20.39 -12.54 -44.22
CA ILE A 150 -19.97 -13.53 -45.23
C ILE A 150 -21.19 -14.14 -45.93
N LEU A 151 -22.24 -14.51 -45.18
CA LEU A 151 -23.47 -15.06 -45.76
C LEU A 151 -24.19 -14.04 -46.65
N VAL A 152 -24.26 -12.77 -46.22
CA VAL A 152 -24.86 -11.70 -47.01
C VAL A 152 -24.08 -11.50 -48.31
N VAL A 153 -22.75 -11.42 -48.25
CA VAL A 153 -21.89 -11.28 -49.45
C VAL A 153 -22.05 -12.50 -50.36
N PHE A 154 -22.06 -13.72 -49.80
CA PHE A 154 -22.30 -14.94 -50.58
C PHE A 154 -23.66 -14.90 -51.28
N CYS A 155 -24.73 -14.51 -50.59
CA CYS A 155 -26.05 -14.32 -51.17
C CYS A 155 -26.05 -13.27 -52.28
N MET A 156 -25.40 -12.12 -52.08
CA MET A 156 -25.27 -11.09 -53.12
C MET A 156 -24.51 -11.60 -54.35
N VAL A 157 -23.43 -12.35 -54.15
CA VAL A 157 -22.67 -12.97 -55.24
C VAL A 157 -23.53 -14.00 -55.97
N MET A 158 -24.28 -14.82 -55.25
CA MET A 158 -25.17 -15.82 -55.86
C MET A 158 -26.33 -15.19 -56.62
N THR A 159 -26.95 -14.12 -56.12
CA THR A 159 -27.99 -13.37 -56.85
C THR A 159 -27.41 -12.65 -58.06
N ALA A 160 -26.21 -12.08 -57.95
CA ALA A 160 -25.50 -11.47 -59.08
C ALA A 160 -25.11 -12.52 -60.15
N ARG A 161 -24.61 -13.70 -59.75
CA ARG A 161 -24.30 -14.81 -60.66
C ARG A 161 -25.56 -15.36 -61.33
N LYS A 162 -26.65 -15.51 -60.59
CA LYS A 162 -27.97 -15.92 -61.12
C LYS A 162 -28.50 -14.89 -62.11
N LYS A 163 -28.39 -13.59 -61.80
CA LYS A 163 -28.77 -12.49 -62.70
C LYS A 163 -27.96 -12.53 -64.01
N ARG A 164 -26.64 -12.75 -63.94
CA ARG A 164 -25.77 -12.91 -65.11
C ARG A 164 -26.11 -14.13 -65.96
N GLN A 165 -26.59 -15.23 -65.36
CA GLN A 165 -27.04 -16.41 -66.11
C GLN A 165 -28.38 -16.19 -66.83
N SER A 166 -29.25 -15.32 -66.31
CA SER A 166 -30.54 -14.98 -66.93
C SER A 166 -30.45 -13.92 -68.03
N GLU A 167 -29.37 -13.13 -68.08
CA GLU A 167 -29.07 -12.24 -69.21
C GLU A 167 -28.49 -13.05 -70.37
N GLY A 168 -29.33 -13.86 -71.02
CA GLY A 168 -29.01 -14.50 -72.30
C GLY A 168 -28.88 -13.46 -73.41
N THR A 169 -27.84 -13.57 -74.24
CA THR A 169 -27.61 -12.73 -75.41
C THR A 169 -28.75 -12.88 -76.40
N TYR A 170 -29.59 -11.85 -76.54
CA TYR A 170 -30.54 -11.74 -77.64
C TYR A 170 -29.77 -11.46 -78.93
N SER A 171 -29.79 -12.42 -79.86
CA SER A 171 -29.26 -12.26 -81.22
C SER A 171 -30.43 -11.93 -82.15
N PRO A 172 -30.49 -10.71 -82.73
CA PRO A 172 -31.60 -10.33 -83.59
C PRO A 172 -31.61 -11.16 -84.89
N SER A 173 -32.80 -11.43 -85.40
CA SER A 173 -32.98 -12.23 -86.61
C SER A 173 -32.74 -11.37 -87.87
N SER A 174 -32.32 -11.97 -88.98
CA SER A 174 -31.98 -11.25 -90.22
C SER A 174 -33.11 -10.37 -90.77
N GLN A 175 -34.37 -10.63 -90.38
CA GLN A 175 -35.52 -9.81 -90.76
C GLN A 175 -35.58 -8.47 -90.02
N GLU A 176 -35.03 -8.37 -88.80
CA GLU A 176 -35.02 -7.15 -88.00
C GLU A 176 -33.96 -6.13 -88.48
N VAL A 177 -32.95 -6.60 -89.22
CA VAL A 177 -31.89 -5.74 -89.78
C VAL A 177 -32.30 -5.12 -91.14
N ALA A 178 -33.27 -5.71 -91.84
CA ALA A 178 -33.66 -5.30 -93.19
C ALA A 178 -34.97 -4.48 -93.27
N GLY A 179 -35.59 -4.14 -92.13
CA GLY A 179 -36.85 -3.37 -92.09
C GLY A 179 -36.64 -1.87 -92.36
N ALA A 180 -37.30 -1.35 -93.39
CA ALA A 180 -37.22 0.04 -93.83
C ALA A 180 -37.58 1.06 -92.72
N ARG A 181 -36.74 2.11 -92.60
CA ARG A 181 -36.92 3.27 -91.72
C ARG A 181 -38.10 4.13 -92.20
N LEU A 182 -39.21 4.13 -91.45
CA LEU A 182 -40.32 5.08 -91.62
C LEU A 182 -40.21 6.19 -90.58
N GLU A 183 -40.09 7.45 -91.02
CA GLU A 183 -40.12 8.63 -90.16
C GLU A 183 -41.58 9.02 -89.87
N MET A 184 -41.94 9.10 -88.58
CA MET A 184 -43.29 9.48 -88.15
C MET A 184 -43.38 11.00 -88.01
N GLY A 185 -43.90 11.66 -89.05
CA GLY A 185 -44.30 13.07 -89.03
C GLY A 185 -45.58 13.31 -88.22
N SER A 186 -45.62 14.45 -87.54
CA SER A 186 -46.67 15.00 -86.68
C SER A 186 -48.12 14.87 -87.17
N VAL A 187 -49.04 14.42 -86.30
CA VAL A 187 -50.47 14.74 -86.38
C VAL A 187 -50.97 15.07 -84.98
N LEU A 188 -51.03 16.38 -84.69
CA LEU A 188 -51.75 16.93 -83.54
C LEU A 188 -53.25 16.88 -83.87
N LYS A 189 -54.08 16.29 -83.00
CA LYS A 189 -55.54 16.40 -83.10
C LYS A 189 -56.10 16.72 -81.71
N VAL A 190 -56.53 17.96 -81.52
CA VAL A 190 -57.25 18.46 -80.34
C VAL A 190 -58.76 18.32 -80.59
N PRO A 191 -59.54 17.80 -79.64
CA PRO A 191 -60.90 18.30 -79.43
C PRO A 191 -61.30 18.30 -77.91
N PRO A 192 -62.50 18.77 -77.49
CA PRO A 192 -62.76 20.13 -77.06
C PRO A 192 -63.23 20.24 -75.58
N GLU A 193 -63.35 21.48 -75.09
CA GLU A 193 -63.92 21.84 -73.77
C GLU A 193 -65.44 21.61 -73.67
N GLU A 194 -65.90 21.20 -72.48
CA GLU A 194 -67.20 21.52 -71.86
C GLU A 194 -67.20 20.95 -70.43
N ARG A 195 -67.81 21.50 -69.38
CA ARG A 195 -68.24 22.84 -68.93
C ARG A 195 -68.63 22.60 -67.45
N LEU A 196 -68.38 23.57 -66.55
CA LEU A 196 -68.71 23.46 -65.13
C LEU A 196 -70.22 23.26 -64.89
N ILE A 197 -70.56 22.33 -63.98
CA ILE A 197 -71.49 22.50 -62.84
C ILE A 197 -70.94 21.68 -61.67
#